data_AF-F9P9H0-F1
#
_entry.id   AF-F9P9H0-F1
#
_cell.length_a   1.000
_cell.length_b   1.000
_cell.length_c   1.000
_cell.angle_alpha   90.00
_cell.angle_beta   90.00
_cell.angle_gamma   90.00
#
_symmetry.space_group_name_H-M   'P 1'
#
loop_
_entity.id
_entity.type
_entity.pdbx_description
1 polymer ?
#
loop_
_entity_poly.entity_id
_entity_poly.type
_entity_poly.pdbx_seq_one_letter_code
_entity_poly.pdbx_strand_id
1 'polypeptide(L)'
;MFGLHPSQPELHLHYHQEFSNVLKEGLKQNDAHQSIIELGYHFSVQYGDRNHIPLVVLNGLLGGFAHSKLFVNIREKESLAYTISSSIDIFSGMMRIYAGIDRKNRTKTVSLIYRQIADLKKGSFTDEDLNQTKKMLRNTMLLSLDRQNTLIEQAYMASVLQKRFMSIDVWLNALETVTREDIIVIAKQLRLQAVYFMEGK
;
A
#
# COMPACT_ATOMS: atom_id res chain seq x y z
N MET A 1 -3.77 38.10 -22.20
CA MET A 1 -2.99 37.48 -21.11
C MET A 1 -3.98 37.21 -19.99
N PHE A 2 -4.32 35.96 -19.71
CA PHE A 2 -5.32 35.65 -18.68
C PHE A 2 -4.72 35.99 -17.30
N GLY A 3 -5.34 36.93 -16.59
CA GLY A 3 -4.95 37.39 -15.25
C GLY A 3 -5.26 36.33 -14.18
N LEU A 4 -4.68 35.15 -14.34
CA LEU A 4 -4.77 34.09 -13.35
C LEU A 4 -3.82 34.45 -12.20
N HIS A 5 -4.38 35.02 -11.15
CA HIS A 5 -3.70 35.08 -9.86
C HIS A 5 -3.69 33.67 -9.27
N PRO A 6 -2.55 33.17 -8.76
CA PRO A 6 -2.54 31.92 -8.04
C PRO A 6 -3.43 32.09 -6.80
N SER A 7 -4.56 31.39 -6.77
CA SER A 7 -5.24 31.14 -5.52
C SER A 7 -4.23 30.42 -4.63
N GLN A 8 -3.87 31.00 -3.49
CA GLN A 8 -3.14 30.32 -2.42
C GLN A 8 -4.17 29.84 -1.39
N PRO A 9 -4.98 28.79 -1.66
CA PRO A 9 -5.70 28.18 -0.57
C PRO A 9 -4.66 27.61 0.39
N GLU A 10 -4.85 27.82 1.70
CA GLU A 10 -4.11 27.04 2.70
C GLU A 10 -4.45 25.57 2.49
N LEU A 11 -3.53 24.83 1.88
CA LEU A 11 -3.70 23.40 1.61
C LEU A 11 -3.26 22.61 2.84
N HIS A 12 -4.22 22.07 3.57
CA HIS A 12 -3.97 21.04 4.58
C HIS A 12 -3.76 19.68 3.90
N LEU A 13 -2.55 19.46 3.40
CA LEU A 13 -2.16 18.23 2.67
C LEU A 13 -2.04 17.00 3.56
N HIS A 14 -1.88 17.23 4.86
CA HIS A 14 -1.64 16.19 5.84
C HIS A 14 -2.93 15.89 6.57
N TYR A 15 -3.58 14.79 6.17
CA TYR A 15 -4.61 14.18 6.98
C TYR A 15 -3.95 13.37 8.08
N HIS A 16 -4.27 13.66 9.33
CA HIS A 16 -3.83 12.86 10.46
C HIS A 16 -5.03 12.15 11.08
N GLN A 17 -5.20 10.87 10.72
CA GLN A 17 -6.10 9.99 11.46
C GLN A 17 -5.36 9.47 12.69
N GLU A 18 -5.80 9.89 13.87
CA GLU A 18 -5.37 9.27 15.12
C GLU A 18 -5.68 7.77 15.09
N PHE A 19 -4.72 6.98 15.55
CA PHE A 19 -4.88 5.53 15.69
C PHE A 19 -5.96 5.23 16.74
N SER A 20 -6.93 4.39 16.37
CA SER A 20 -7.94 3.88 17.28
C SER A 20 -7.57 2.46 17.74
N ASN A 21 -7.58 2.22 19.05
CA ASN A 21 -7.47 0.86 19.59
C ASN A 21 -8.73 0.01 19.36
N VAL A 22 -9.82 0.63 18.92
CA VAL A 22 -11.08 -0.05 18.60
C VAL A 22 -11.07 -0.48 17.14
N LEU A 23 -11.13 -1.79 16.91
CA LEU A 23 -11.30 -2.39 15.60
C LEU A 23 -12.73 -2.14 15.11
N LYS A 24 -12.89 -1.55 13.93
CA LYS A 24 -14.19 -1.41 13.27
C LYS A 24 -14.47 -2.64 12.43
N GLU A 25 -15.61 -3.26 12.64
CA GLU A 25 -16.05 -4.40 11.86
C GLU A 25 -17.34 -4.07 11.10
N GLY A 26 -17.40 -4.47 9.83
CA GLY A 26 -18.60 -4.32 9.02
C GLY A 26 -18.91 -5.61 8.27
N LEU A 27 -20.17 -6.00 8.28
CA LEU A 27 -20.71 -7.11 7.51
C LEU A 27 -21.88 -6.60 6.68
N LYS A 28 -21.87 -6.86 5.38
CA LYS A 28 -22.98 -6.52 4.49
C LYS A 28 -23.25 -7.65 3.53
N GLN A 29 -24.52 -8.01 3.35
CA GLN A 29 -24.93 -8.90 2.27
C GLN A 29 -25.25 -8.09 1.01
N ASN A 30 -24.88 -8.63 -0.15
CA ASN A 30 -25.16 -8.00 -1.43
C ASN A 30 -25.46 -9.05 -2.51
N ASP A 31 -26.22 -8.66 -3.53
CA ASP A 31 -26.52 -9.50 -4.69
C ASP A 31 -25.33 -9.54 -5.67
N ALA A 32 -24.22 -10.09 -5.22
CA ALA A 32 -22.99 -10.20 -5.99
C ALA A 32 -22.50 -11.65 -6.03
N HIS A 33 -21.90 -12.06 -7.14
CA HIS A 33 -21.35 -13.41 -7.33
C HIS A 33 -20.08 -13.70 -6.50
N GLN A 34 -19.40 -12.67 -6.01
CA GLN A 34 -18.21 -12.81 -5.18
C GLN A 34 -18.41 -12.12 -3.84
N SER A 35 -17.79 -12.69 -2.80
CA SER A 35 -17.63 -12.00 -1.53
C SER A 35 -16.36 -11.16 -1.55
N ILE A 36 -16.38 -10.02 -0.86
CA ILE A 36 -15.25 -9.11 -0.75
C ILE A 36 -14.78 -9.03 0.68
N ILE A 37 -13.47 -9.13 0.88
CA ILE A 37 -12.79 -8.82 2.13
C ILE A 37 -12.01 -7.52 1.93
N GLU A 38 -12.18 -6.57 2.85
CA GLU A 38 -11.29 -5.42 2.98
C GLU A 38 -10.72 -5.31 4.37
N LEU A 39 -9.41 -5.10 4.47
CA LEU A 39 -8.74 -4.79 5.73
C LEU A 39 -8.07 -3.42 5.59
N GLY A 40 -8.39 -2.52 6.50
CA GLY A 40 -7.76 -1.21 6.63
C GLY A 40 -6.74 -1.22 7.76
N TYR A 41 -5.49 -0.87 7.44
CA TYR A 41 -4.40 -0.70 8.39
C TYR A 41 -3.99 0.77 8.43
N HIS A 42 -3.70 1.26 9.62
CA HIS A 42 -3.07 2.54 9.86
C HIS A 42 -1.55 2.40 9.96
N PHE A 43 -0.84 3.43 9.50
CA PHE A 43 0.58 3.70 9.75
C PHE A 43 0.80 5.20 9.95
N SER A 44 1.88 5.57 10.65
CA SER A 44 2.21 6.96 10.99
C SER A 44 3.24 7.62 10.06
N VAL A 45 3.72 6.91 9.03
CA VAL A 45 4.70 7.39 8.06
C VAL A 45 4.10 8.51 7.20
N GLN A 46 4.79 9.64 7.08
CA GLN A 46 4.39 10.75 6.22
C GLN A 46 5.15 10.74 4.89
N TYR A 47 4.60 11.45 3.89
CA TYR A 47 5.29 11.67 2.63
C TYR A 47 6.64 12.36 2.86
N GLY A 48 7.69 11.81 2.25
CA GLY A 48 9.04 12.36 2.30
C GLY A 48 9.85 11.94 3.52
N ASP A 49 9.24 11.28 4.50
CA ASP A 49 9.95 10.74 5.65
C ASP A 49 10.93 9.62 5.24
N ARG A 50 11.94 9.37 6.09
CA ARG A 50 12.90 8.25 5.93
C ARG A 50 12.20 6.90 5.67
N ASN A 51 11.03 6.70 6.26
CA ASN A 51 10.28 5.45 6.22
C ASN A 51 9.32 5.35 5.02
N HIS A 52 9.19 6.40 4.21
CA HIS A 52 8.28 6.43 3.07
C HIS A 52 8.63 5.35 2.03
N ILE A 53 9.88 5.30 1.58
CA ILE A 53 10.28 4.31 0.56
C ILE A 53 10.29 2.87 1.08
N PRO A 54 10.78 2.60 2.31
CA PRO A 54 10.57 1.30 2.95
C PRO A 54 9.10 0.85 2.99
N LEU A 55 8.15 1.75 3.25
CA LEU A 55 6.72 1.44 3.22
C LEU A 55 6.22 1.06 1.82
N VAL A 56 6.70 1.75 0.78
CA VAL A 56 6.37 1.41 -0.62
C VAL A 56 6.90 0.01 -0.98
N VAL A 57 8.13 -0.31 -0.59
CA VAL A 57 8.73 -1.65 -0.80
C VAL A 57 7.97 -2.72 -0.02
N LEU A 58 7.59 -2.45 1.22
CA LEU A 58 6.76 -3.35 2.03
C LEU A 58 5.43 -3.66 1.32
N ASN A 59 4.76 -2.64 0.76
CA ASN A 59 3.51 -2.85 0.01
C ASN A 59 3.73 -3.74 -1.20
N GLY A 60 4.84 -3.54 -1.93
CA GLY A 60 5.25 -4.39 -3.06
C GLY A 60 5.41 -5.86 -2.65
N LEU A 61 6.14 -6.12 -1.55
CA LEU A 61 6.34 -7.45 -0.99
C LEU A 61 5.05 -8.11 -0.49
N LEU A 62 4.14 -7.31 0.07
CA LEU A 62 2.89 -7.80 0.64
C LEU A 62 1.89 -8.20 -0.45
N GLY A 63 1.53 -7.27 -1.34
CA GLY A 63 0.41 -7.46 -2.27
C GLY A 63 0.44 -6.60 -3.53
N GLY A 64 1.55 -5.89 -3.79
CA GLY A 64 1.65 -4.97 -4.94
C GLY A 64 1.99 -5.63 -6.28
N PHE A 65 2.53 -6.85 -6.27
CA PHE A 65 3.03 -7.55 -7.46
C PHE A 65 2.64 -9.03 -7.50
N ALA A 66 2.84 -9.69 -8.65
CA ALA A 66 2.52 -11.10 -8.82
C ALA A 66 3.42 -12.04 -7.98
N HIS A 67 4.65 -11.63 -7.66
CA HIS A 67 5.54 -12.38 -6.76
C HIS A 67 5.28 -12.06 -5.28
N SER A 68 4.33 -11.17 -4.97
CA SER A 68 4.05 -10.78 -3.59
C SER A 68 3.45 -11.91 -2.75
N LYS A 69 3.61 -11.81 -1.43
CA LYS A 69 3.17 -12.83 -0.48
C LYS A 69 1.68 -13.15 -0.58
N LEU A 70 0.82 -12.14 -0.67
CA LEU A 70 -0.62 -12.34 -0.77
C LEU A 70 -0.98 -13.04 -2.08
N PHE A 71 -0.38 -12.61 -3.18
CA PHE A 71 -0.63 -13.23 -4.49
C PHE A 71 -0.19 -14.70 -4.50
N VAL A 72 1.08 -14.96 -4.18
CA VAL A 72 1.65 -16.32 -4.24
C VAL A 72 0.98 -17.25 -3.24
N ASN A 73 0.83 -16.85 -1.98
CA ASN A 73 0.42 -17.77 -0.93
C ASN A 73 -1.10 -17.92 -0.77
N ILE A 74 -1.91 -16.98 -1.27
CA ILE A 74 -3.38 -17.04 -1.10
C ILE A 74 -4.08 -17.30 -2.44
N ARG A 75 -3.67 -16.60 -3.50
CA ARG A 75 -4.26 -16.78 -4.82
C ARG A 75 -3.67 -17.98 -5.53
N GLU A 76 -2.34 -18.08 -5.66
CA GLU A 76 -1.73 -19.14 -6.48
C GLU A 76 -1.67 -20.49 -5.77
N LYS A 77 -1.14 -20.55 -4.54
CA LYS A 77 -0.96 -21.82 -3.82
C LYS A 77 -2.24 -22.40 -3.23
N GLU A 78 -3.09 -21.54 -2.66
CA GLU A 78 -4.27 -21.97 -1.91
C GLU A 78 -5.57 -21.83 -2.72
N SER A 79 -5.53 -21.15 -3.87
CA SER A 79 -6.69 -20.91 -4.76
C SER A 79 -7.91 -20.34 -4.03
N LEU A 80 -7.70 -19.51 -2.99
CA LEU A 80 -8.79 -19.00 -2.15
C LEU A 80 -9.39 -17.68 -2.63
N ALA A 81 -8.63 -16.94 -3.44
CA ALA A 81 -9.00 -15.61 -3.91
C ALA A 81 -8.79 -15.49 -5.41
N TYR A 82 -9.81 -14.99 -6.11
CA TYR A 82 -9.72 -14.65 -7.53
C TYR A 82 -8.82 -13.43 -7.72
N THR A 83 -8.95 -12.47 -6.79
CA THR A 83 -8.15 -11.26 -6.75
C THR A 83 -7.72 -11.02 -5.31
N ILE A 84 -6.46 -10.63 -5.12
CA ILE A 84 -5.93 -10.19 -3.84
C ILE A 84 -4.79 -9.22 -4.06
N SER A 85 -4.78 -8.09 -3.36
CA SER A 85 -3.73 -7.08 -3.47
C SER A 85 -3.68 -6.19 -2.22
N SER A 86 -2.59 -5.42 -2.13
CA SER A 86 -2.45 -4.34 -1.15
C SER A 86 -2.12 -3.02 -1.83
N SER A 87 -2.57 -1.93 -1.21
CA SER A 87 -2.31 -0.55 -1.65
C SER A 87 -2.11 0.34 -0.44
N ILE A 88 -1.34 1.40 -0.60
CA ILE A 88 -1.11 2.42 0.43
C ILE A 88 -1.56 3.78 -0.09
N ASP A 89 -2.02 4.62 0.82
CA ASP A 89 -2.20 6.04 0.63
C ASP A 89 -1.35 6.77 1.67
N ILE A 90 -0.27 7.39 1.18
CA ILE A 90 0.73 8.07 2.00
C ILE A 90 0.21 9.36 2.62
N PHE A 91 -0.84 9.98 2.07
CA PHE A 91 -1.39 11.23 2.58
C PHE A 91 -2.45 11.00 3.65
N SER A 92 -3.13 9.85 3.64
CA SER A 92 -4.10 9.47 4.68
C SER A 92 -3.54 8.56 5.78
N GLY A 93 -2.35 7.98 5.59
CA GLY A 93 -1.77 7.05 6.56
C GLY A 93 -2.43 5.67 6.56
N MET A 94 -3.06 5.29 5.43
CA MET A 94 -3.86 4.07 5.33
C MET A 94 -3.24 3.07 4.34
N MET A 95 -3.16 1.81 4.74
CA MET A 95 -2.93 0.67 3.85
C MET A 95 -4.22 -0.15 3.76
N ARG A 96 -4.64 -0.48 2.54
CA ARG A 96 -5.80 -1.33 2.26
C ARG A 96 -5.36 -2.65 1.67
N ILE A 97 -5.88 -3.75 2.20
CA ILE A 97 -5.84 -5.08 1.57
C ILE A 97 -7.23 -5.39 1.06
N TYR A 98 -7.32 -5.82 -0.19
CA TYR A 98 -8.57 -6.22 -0.84
C TYR A 98 -8.46 -7.67 -1.31
N ALA A 99 -9.52 -8.46 -1.14
CA ALA A 99 -9.62 -9.78 -1.73
C ALA A 99 -11.05 -10.08 -2.21
N GLY A 100 -11.18 -10.59 -3.44
CA GLY A 100 -12.40 -11.19 -3.97
C GLY A 100 -12.35 -12.71 -3.83
N ILE A 101 -13.32 -13.31 -3.15
CA ILE A 101 -13.32 -14.72 -2.74
C ILE A 101 -14.70 -15.37 -2.85
N ASP A 102 -14.73 -16.71 -2.79
CA ASP A 102 -15.93 -17.46 -2.40
C ASP A 102 -16.28 -17.22 -0.92
N ARG A 103 -17.57 -17.08 -0.61
CA ARG A 103 -18.08 -16.87 0.76
C ARG A 103 -17.50 -17.85 1.79
N LYS A 104 -17.46 -19.14 1.43
CA LYS A 104 -16.98 -20.24 2.29
C LYS A 104 -15.50 -20.10 2.70
N ASN A 105 -14.71 -19.35 1.93
CA ASN A 105 -13.27 -19.21 2.15
C ASN A 105 -12.90 -18.09 3.14
N ARG A 106 -13.88 -17.27 3.59
CA ARG A 106 -13.66 -16.06 4.41
C ARG A 106 -12.64 -16.26 5.53
N THR A 107 -12.91 -17.20 6.43
CA THR A 107 -12.09 -17.41 7.64
C THR A 107 -10.67 -17.82 7.28
N LYS A 108 -10.50 -18.72 6.31
CA LYS A 108 -9.19 -19.21 5.87
C LYS A 108 -8.38 -18.09 5.21
N THR A 109 -9.01 -17.29 4.34
CA THR A 109 -8.37 -16.15 3.68
C THR A 109 -7.90 -15.10 4.68
N VAL A 110 -8.76 -14.68 5.62
CA VAL A 110 -8.39 -13.68 6.65
C VAL A 110 -7.21 -14.17 7.50
N SER A 111 -7.24 -15.44 7.93
CA SER A 111 -6.14 -16.05 8.68
C SER A 111 -4.82 -16.05 7.91
N LEU A 112 -4.85 -16.35 6.61
CA LEU A 112 -3.68 -16.30 5.74
C LEU A 112 -3.14 -14.89 5.55
N ILE A 113 -4.01 -13.88 5.38
CA ILE A 113 -3.61 -12.47 5.30
C ILE A 113 -2.82 -12.07 6.56
N TYR A 114 -3.35 -12.38 7.75
CA TYR A 114 -2.66 -12.09 9.01
C TYR A 114 -1.30 -12.79 9.11
N ARG A 115 -1.21 -14.03 8.64
CA ARG A 115 0.05 -14.77 8.58
C ARG A 115 1.08 -14.07 7.69
N GLN A 116 0.69 -13.61 6.49
CA GLN A 116 1.63 -12.92 5.57
C GLN A 116 2.17 -11.62 6.17
N ILE A 117 1.34 -10.87 6.89
CA ILE A 117 1.79 -9.65 7.59
C ILE A 117 2.71 -10.02 8.76
N ALA A 118 2.40 -11.08 9.51
CA ALA A 118 3.25 -11.56 10.60
C ALA A 118 4.61 -12.04 10.08
N ASP A 119 4.67 -12.66 8.90
CA ASP A 119 5.90 -13.08 8.25
C ASP A 119 6.78 -11.87 7.90
N LEU A 120 6.20 -10.80 7.33
CA LEU A 120 6.94 -9.55 7.08
C LEU A 120 7.45 -8.91 8.38
N LYS A 121 6.66 -8.92 9.46
CA LYS A 121 7.08 -8.44 10.80
C LYS A 121 8.26 -9.23 11.38
N LYS A 122 8.46 -10.48 10.95
CA LYS A 122 9.57 -11.36 11.33
C LYS A 122 10.72 -11.35 10.34
N GLY A 123 10.62 -10.60 9.24
CA GLY A 123 11.63 -10.61 8.18
C GLY A 123 11.62 -11.88 7.33
N SER A 124 10.52 -12.63 7.31
CA SER A 124 10.41 -13.88 6.54
C SER A 124 10.06 -13.60 5.08
N PHE A 125 11.08 -13.23 4.30
CA PHE A 125 11.05 -13.07 2.84
C PHE A 125 12.48 -13.26 2.30
N THR A 126 12.66 -13.64 1.05
CA THR A 126 14.01 -13.86 0.52
C THR A 126 14.65 -12.55 0.07
N ASP A 127 15.98 -12.52 -0.06
CA ASP A 127 16.66 -11.37 -0.67
C ASP A 127 16.28 -11.23 -2.15
N GLU A 128 15.95 -12.34 -2.82
CA GLU A 128 15.44 -12.32 -4.18
C GLU A 128 14.09 -11.61 -4.27
N ASP A 129 13.14 -11.89 -3.37
CA ASP A 129 11.86 -11.19 -3.31
C ASP A 129 12.04 -9.68 -3.12
N LEU A 130 12.97 -9.28 -2.23
CA LEU A 130 13.28 -7.88 -1.97
C LEU A 130 13.87 -7.20 -3.21
N ASN A 131 14.87 -7.83 -3.83
CA ASN A 131 15.54 -7.30 -5.01
C ASN A 131 14.60 -7.23 -6.22
N GLN A 132 13.77 -8.25 -6.43
CA GLN A 132 12.75 -8.26 -7.48
C GLN A 132 11.73 -7.14 -7.25
N THR A 133 11.28 -6.94 -6.01
CA THR A 133 10.35 -5.85 -5.66
C THR A 133 10.95 -4.48 -5.97
N LYS A 134 12.21 -4.25 -5.59
CA LYS A 134 12.94 -3.00 -5.89
C LYS A 134 13.07 -2.78 -7.39
N LYS A 135 13.47 -3.81 -8.16
CA LYS A 135 13.54 -3.74 -9.63
C LYS A 135 12.20 -3.39 -10.26
N MET A 136 11.10 -4.01 -9.82
CA MET A 136 9.76 -3.73 -10.33
C MET A 136 9.30 -2.31 -10.00
N LEU A 137 9.57 -1.82 -8.79
CA LEU A 137 9.27 -0.45 -8.39
C LEU A 137 10.06 0.58 -9.21
N ARG A 138 11.36 0.37 -9.40
CA ARG A 138 12.22 1.19 -10.26
C ARG A 138 11.67 1.26 -11.67
N ASN A 139 11.38 0.11 -12.28
CA ASN A 139 10.86 0.04 -13.65
C ASN A 139 9.49 0.72 -13.76
N THR A 140 8.59 0.48 -12.80
CA THR A 140 7.27 1.12 -12.77
C THR A 140 7.38 2.64 -12.69
N MET A 141 8.31 3.14 -11.86
CA MET A 141 8.58 4.58 -11.73
C MET A 141 9.10 5.17 -13.04
N LEU A 142 10.11 4.55 -13.66
CA LEU A 142 10.67 5.05 -14.92
C LEU A 142 9.65 5.03 -16.06
N LEU A 143 8.89 3.95 -16.21
CA LEU A 143 7.82 3.86 -17.22
C LEU A 143 6.69 4.87 -16.98
N SER A 144 6.48 5.32 -15.73
CA SER A 144 5.47 6.33 -15.44
C SER A 144 5.82 7.70 -16.03
N LEU A 145 7.10 7.98 -16.29
CA LEU A 145 7.60 9.26 -16.79
C LEU A 145 7.24 9.50 -18.26
N ASP A 146 6.92 8.45 -19.01
CA ASP A 146 6.44 8.56 -20.39
C ASP A 146 4.98 9.05 -20.46
N ARG A 147 4.27 9.07 -19.32
CA ARG A 147 2.87 9.50 -19.26
C ARG A 147 2.79 10.98 -18.88
N GLN A 148 2.13 11.77 -19.72
CA GLN A 148 1.93 13.22 -19.52
C GLN A 148 1.27 13.53 -18.17
N ASN A 149 0.27 12.74 -17.75
CA ASN A 149 -0.40 12.94 -16.47
C ASN A 149 0.56 12.81 -15.28
N THR A 150 1.49 11.85 -15.31
CA THR A 150 2.52 11.71 -14.26
C THR A 150 3.40 12.94 -14.17
N LEU A 151 3.81 13.50 -15.31
CA LEU A 151 4.66 14.70 -15.35
C LEU A 151 3.93 15.92 -14.76
N ILE A 152 2.65 16.08 -15.08
CA ILE A 152 1.79 17.13 -14.53
C ILE A 152 1.61 16.94 -13.01
N GLU A 153 1.34 15.71 -12.57
CA GLU A 153 1.22 15.39 -11.13
C GLU A 153 2.51 15.67 -10.38
N GLN A 154 3.68 15.33 -10.93
CA GLN A 154 4.97 15.65 -10.31
C GLN A 154 5.22 17.15 -10.21
N ALA A 155 4.92 17.92 -11.25
CA ALA A 155 5.04 19.38 -11.23
C ALA A 155 4.10 20.00 -10.18
N TYR A 156 2.86 19.50 -10.11
CA TYR A 156 1.91 19.90 -9.08
C TYR A 156 2.40 19.56 -7.68
N MET A 157 2.81 18.31 -7.43
CA MET A 157 3.39 17.88 -6.16
C MET A 157 4.63 18.70 -5.76
N ALA A 158 5.51 19.04 -6.71
CA ALA A 158 6.67 19.89 -6.45
C ALA A 158 6.27 21.29 -5.97
N SER A 159 5.27 21.90 -6.63
CA SER A 159 4.76 23.22 -6.24
C SER A 159 4.09 23.23 -4.85
N VAL A 160 3.38 22.14 -4.54
CA VAL A 160 2.55 22.02 -3.34
C VAL A 160 3.39 21.58 -2.12
N LEU A 161 4.31 20.62 -2.29
CA LEU A 161 5.10 20.05 -1.21
C LEU A 161 6.43 20.79 -0.96
N GLN A 162 6.89 21.59 -1.93
CA GLN A 162 8.09 22.41 -1.82
C GLN A 162 9.30 21.61 -1.29
N LYS A 163 9.83 21.95 -0.11
CA LYS A 163 10.99 21.28 0.50
C LYS A 163 10.75 19.81 0.86
N ARG A 164 9.49 19.38 0.95
CA ARG A 164 9.13 17.97 1.22
C ARG A 164 9.03 17.14 -0.06
N PHE A 165 9.01 17.77 -1.24
CA PHE A 165 8.94 17.06 -2.51
C PHE A 165 10.17 16.18 -2.71
N MET A 166 9.93 14.92 -3.05
CA MET A 166 11.00 13.98 -3.37
C MET A 166 11.16 13.89 -4.88
N SER A 167 12.31 14.34 -5.39
CA SER A 167 12.62 14.16 -6.82
C SER A 167 12.75 12.68 -7.16
N ILE A 168 12.62 12.35 -8.44
CA ILE A 168 12.73 10.98 -8.92
C ILE A 168 14.09 10.38 -8.55
N ASP A 169 15.18 11.12 -8.72
CA ASP A 169 16.53 10.64 -8.39
C ASP A 169 16.67 10.34 -6.89
N VAL A 170 16.13 11.21 -6.03
CA VAL A 170 16.12 10.98 -4.58
C VAL A 170 15.29 9.74 -4.25
N TRP A 171 14.12 9.58 -4.88
CA TRP A 171 13.25 8.44 -4.70
C TRP A 171 13.94 7.12 -5.12
N LEU A 172 14.59 7.11 -6.29
CA LEU A 172 15.32 5.96 -6.81
C LEU A 172 16.52 5.60 -5.93
N ASN A 173 17.29 6.59 -5.48
CA ASN A 173 18.41 6.35 -4.57
C ASN A 173 17.93 5.79 -3.23
N ALA A 174 16.86 6.35 -2.65
CA ALA A 174 16.27 5.85 -1.42
C ALA A 174 15.78 4.40 -1.60
N LEU A 175 15.18 4.06 -2.74
CA LEU A 175 14.77 2.70 -3.07
C LEU A 175 15.94 1.71 -3.04
N GLU A 176 17.06 2.07 -3.66
CA GLU A 176 18.26 1.21 -3.69
C GLU A 176 18.85 0.96 -2.30
N THR A 177 18.67 1.88 -1.36
CA THR A 177 19.19 1.75 0.01
C THR A 177 18.29 0.96 0.97
N VAL A 178 17.05 0.63 0.58
CA VAL A 178 16.12 -0.09 1.47
C VAL A 178 16.67 -1.46 1.87
N THR A 179 16.71 -1.70 3.18
CA THR A 179 17.18 -2.94 3.81
C THR A 179 16.05 -3.81 4.34
N ARG A 180 16.35 -5.07 4.69
CA ARG A 180 15.41 -5.99 5.34
C ARG A 180 14.92 -5.44 6.68
N GLU A 181 15.82 -4.83 7.44
CA GLU A 181 15.55 -4.25 8.76
C GLU A 181 14.55 -3.10 8.64
N ASP A 182 14.66 -2.25 7.62
CA ASP A 182 13.69 -1.19 7.36
C ASP A 182 12.28 -1.76 7.14
N ILE A 183 12.17 -2.85 6.36
CA ILE A 183 10.88 -3.53 6.13
C ILE A 183 10.31 -4.08 7.43
N ILE A 184 11.14 -4.71 8.27
CA ILE A 184 10.71 -5.24 9.58
C ILE A 184 10.18 -4.11 10.48
N VAL A 185 10.88 -2.98 10.52
CA VAL A 185 10.49 -1.81 11.32
C VAL A 185 9.13 -1.28 10.86
N ILE A 186 8.92 -1.11 9.55
CA ILE A 186 7.64 -0.60 9.03
C ILE A 186 6.51 -1.62 9.16
N ALA A 187 6.77 -2.90 8.92
CA ALA A 187 5.78 -3.95 9.12
C ALA A 187 5.25 -3.95 10.56
N LYS A 188 6.13 -3.69 11.55
CA LYS A 188 5.77 -3.57 12.96
C LYS A 188 5.01 -2.28 13.29
N GLN A 189 4.97 -1.28 12.42
CA GLN A 189 4.15 -0.07 12.60
C GLN A 189 2.72 -0.25 12.08
N LEU A 190 2.45 -1.22 11.21
CA LEU A 190 1.10 -1.49 10.71
C LEU A 190 0.15 -1.89 11.84
N ARG A 191 -0.96 -1.17 11.95
CA ARG A 191 -2.01 -1.40 12.95
C ARG A 191 -3.35 -1.63 12.25
N LEU A 192 -3.98 -2.77 12.46
CA LEU A 192 -5.32 -3.03 11.90
C LEU A 192 -6.33 -2.04 12.52
N GLN A 193 -7.18 -1.43 11.70
CA GLN A 193 -8.20 -0.46 12.10
C GLN A 193 -9.61 -0.87 11.69
N ALA A 194 -9.74 -1.52 10.54
CA ALA A 194 -11.04 -1.94 10.04
C ALA A 194 -10.97 -3.29 9.33
N VAL A 195 -12.01 -4.09 9.51
CA VAL A 195 -12.29 -5.28 8.70
C VAL A 195 -13.70 -5.15 8.16
N TYR A 196 -13.84 -5.21 6.85
CA TYR A 196 -15.14 -5.23 6.18
C TYR A 196 -15.28 -6.51 5.37
N PHE A 197 -16.44 -7.15 5.50
CA PHE A 197 -16.82 -8.29 4.69
C PHE A 197 -18.13 -8.00 3.98
N MET A 198 -18.08 -7.95 2.65
CA MET A 198 -19.27 -8.03 1.82
C MET A 198 -19.50 -9.48 1.46
N GLU A 199 -20.58 -10.06 1.95
CA GLU A 199 -21.01 -11.41 1.63
C GLU A 199 -21.83 -11.38 0.33
N GLY A 200 -21.29 -12.03 -0.70
CA GLY A 200 -22.04 -12.31 -1.94
C GLY A 200 -23.08 -13.41 -1.73
N LYS A 201 -23.97 -13.58 -2.71
CA LYS A 201 -24.98 -14.65 -2.69
C LYS A 201 -24.36 -16.03 -2.83
#